data_AF-A0A017T273-F1
#
_entry.id   AF-A0A017T273-F1
#
_cell.length_a   1.000
_cell.length_b   1.000
_cell.length_c   1.000
_cell.angle_alpha   90.00
_cell.angle_beta   90.00
_cell.angle_gamma   90.00
#
_symmetry.space_group_name_H-M   'P 1'
#
loop_
_entity.id
_entity.type
_entity.pdbx_description
1 polymer ?
#
loop_
_entity_poly.entity_id
_entity_poly.type
_entity_poly.pdbx_seq_one_letter_code
_entity_poly.pdbx_strand_id
1 'polypeptide(L)'
;MAGKVLTVEAYLRTEEAYVETVMAFHEDAGAPILCACGVEAAGSDPGLPGDVAKAPPLEGQAVRRGELAALIRACLREIFWCRLEAEDGGCAIHFGYDFYVYLTGRDLTGRVRDVAHAGGLFLEPFQSPYATPA
;
A
#
# COMPACT_ATOMS: atom_id res chain seq x y z
N MET A 1 -18.30 -24.37 -2.68
CA MET A 1 -17.69 -23.93 -1.41
C MET A 1 -18.12 -22.49 -1.19
N ALA A 2 -18.75 -22.19 -0.05
CA ALA A 2 -19.22 -20.84 0.28
C ALA A 2 -18.06 -19.98 0.82
N GLY A 3 -18.16 -18.65 0.63
CA GLY A 3 -17.21 -17.70 1.20
C GLY A 3 -17.15 -17.77 2.72
N LYS A 4 -15.98 -17.50 3.30
CA LYS A 4 -15.85 -17.33 4.76
C LYS A 4 -16.46 -15.99 5.16
N VAL A 5 -17.10 -15.93 6.33
CA VAL A 5 -17.59 -14.66 6.90
C VAL A 5 -16.40 -13.73 7.15
N LEU A 6 -16.47 -12.52 6.59
CA LEU A 6 -15.51 -11.46 6.88
C LEU A 6 -15.80 -10.88 8.27
N THR A 7 -14.82 -10.95 9.18
CA THR A 7 -14.89 -10.30 10.50
C THR A 7 -14.00 -9.07 10.51
N VAL A 8 -14.32 -8.09 11.37
CA VAL A 8 -13.46 -6.91 11.58
C VAL A 8 -12.04 -7.32 11.97
N GLU A 9 -11.91 -8.32 12.84
CA GLU A 9 -10.62 -8.84 13.26
C GLU A 9 -9.82 -9.43 12.09
N ALA A 10 -10.48 -10.17 11.19
CA ALA A 10 -9.83 -10.71 10.00
C ALA A 10 -9.41 -9.59 9.03
N TYR A 11 -10.26 -8.59 8.83
CA TYR A 11 -9.93 -7.40 8.04
C TYR A 11 -8.69 -6.69 8.59
N LEU A 12 -8.68 -6.39 9.90
CA LEU A 12 -7.56 -5.68 10.53
C LEU A 12 -6.25 -6.47 10.48
N ARG A 13 -6.29 -7.81 10.60
CA ARG A 13 -5.10 -8.64 10.40
C ARG A 13 -4.57 -8.57 8.96
N THR A 14 -5.46 -8.63 7.97
CA THR A 14 -5.06 -8.52 6.56
C THR A 14 -4.51 -7.13 6.25
N GLU A 15 -5.15 -6.07 6.75
CA GLU A 15 -4.66 -4.69 6.63
C GLU A 15 -3.25 -4.56 7.22
N GLU A 16 -3.01 -5.10 8.42
CA GLU A 16 -1.68 -5.07 9.04
C GLU A 16 -0.64 -5.79 8.17
N ALA A 17 -0.98 -6.96 7.62
CA ALA A 17 -0.09 -7.68 6.72
C ALA A 17 0.28 -6.86 5.47
N TYR A 18 -0.66 -6.09 4.92
CA TYR A 18 -0.35 -5.16 3.82
C TYR A 18 0.59 -4.06 4.27
N VAL A 19 0.30 -3.41 5.40
CA VAL A 19 1.15 -2.35 5.96
C VAL A 19 2.57 -2.86 6.19
N GLU A 20 2.73 -3.98 6.88
CA GLU A 20 4.04 -4.59 7.16
C GLU A 20 4.80 -4.94 5.87
N THR A 21 4.11 -5.53 4.89
CA THR A 21 4.72 -5.90 3.61
C THR A 21 5.20 -4.69 2.83
N VAL A 22 4.36 -3.64 2.73
CA VAL A 22 4.70 -2.40 2.03
C VAL A 22 5.84 -1.67 2.75
N MET A 23 5.84 -1.64 4.08
CA MET A 23 6.93 -1.05 4.87
C MET A 23 8.24 -1.81 4.69
N ALA A 24 8.22 -3.15 4.70
CA ALA A 24 9.40 -3.96 4.42
C ALA A 24 9.94 -3.73 3.00
N PHE A 25 9.04 -3.65 2.00
CA PHE A 25 9.40 -3.30 0.63
C PHE A 25 10.07 -1.92 0.54
N HIS A 26 9.48 -0.91 1.18
CA HIS A 26 10.04 0.44 1.20
C HIS A 26 11.43 0.46 1.84
N GLU A 27 11.65 -0.27 2.94
CA GLU A 27 12.94 -0.40 3.59
C GLU A 27 13.98 -1.11 2.72
N ASP A 28 13.62 -2.24 2.11
CA ASP A 28 14.51 -3.03 1.26
C ASP A 28 14.90 -2.26 -0.01
N ALA A 29 14.02 -1.37 -0.50
CA ALA A 29 14.32 -0.40 -1.55
C ALA A 29 15.26 0.75 -1.12
N GLY A 30 15.72 0.77 0.14
CA GLY A 30 16.58 1.81 0.71
C GLY A 30 15.83 3.01 1.29
N ALA A 31 14.52 2.86 1.57
CA ALA A 31 13.63 3.90 2.08
C ALA A 31 13.68 5.20 1.26
N PRO A 32 13.45 5.14 -0.07
CA PRO A 32 13.49 6.32 -0.94
C PRO A 32 12.41 7.32 -0.55
N ILE A 33 12.59 8.60 -0.90
CA ILE A 33 11.51 9.58 -0.76
C ILE A 33 10.40 9.20 -1.74
N LEU A 34 9.17 9.06 -1.24
CA LEU A 34 7.98 8.79 -2.05
C LEU A 34 7.11 10.05 -2.10
N CYS A 35 6.62 10.39 -3.28
CA CYS A 35 5.68 11.48 -3.49
C CYS A 35 4.28 10.93 -3.80
N ALA A 36 3.25 11.62 -3.30
CA ALA A 36 1.87 11.29 -3.61
C ALA A 36 1.51 11.76 -5.04
N CYS A 37 1.02 10.86 -5.86
CA CYS A 37 0.64 11.10 -7.25
C CYS A 37 -0.82 10.69 -7.50
N GLY A 38 -1.55 11.45 -8.31
CA GLY A 38 -2.95 11.15 -8.66
C GLY A 38 -3.85 11.07 -7.43
N VAL A 39 -3.82 12.10 -6.59
CA VAL A 39 -4.62 12.16 -5.37
C VAL A 39 -6.10 12.34 -5.70
N GLU A 40 -6.94 11.44 -5.19
CA GLU A 40 -8.39 11.45 -5.38
C GLU A 40 -9.13 11.30 -4.06
N ALA A 41 -10.24 12.02 -3.89
CA ALA A 41 -11.16 11.78 -2.80
C ALA A 41 -12.01 10.55 -3.12
N ALA A 42 -12.09 9.59 -2.19
CA ALA A 42 -12.80 8.34 -2.41
C ALA A 42 -13.98 8.14 -1.45
N GLY A 43 -13.79 8.41 -0.15
CA GLY A 43 -14.80 8.09 0.85
C GLY A 43 -14.58 8.70 2.23
N SER A 44 -15.21 8.10 3.23
CA SER A 44 -15.11 8.51 4.63
C SER A 44 -14.52 7.39 5.48
N ASP A 45 -13.83 7.74 6.56
CA ASP A 45 -13.31 6.76 7.52
C ASP A 45 -14.43 5.83 8.04
N PRO A 46 -14.30 4.50 7.88
CA PRO A 46 -15.28 3.54 8.40
C PRO A 46 -15.30 3.44 9.94
N GLY A 47 -14.41 4.15 10.65
CA GLY A 47 -14.36 4.16 12.12
C GLY A 47 -13.75 2.90 12.72
N LEU A 48 -12.92 2.19 11.95
CA LEU A 48 -12.22 0.99 12.40
C LEU A 48 -10.99 1.36 13.25
N PRO A 49 -10.61 0.54 14.25
CA PRO A 49 -9.39 0.75 15.04
C PRO A 49 -8.13 0.87 14.17
N GLY A 50 -7.15 1.66 14.62
CA GLY A 50 -5.88 1.88 13.92
C GLY A 50 -5.66 3.35 13.57
N ASP A 51 -4.38 3.75 13.47
CA ASP A 51 -4.03 5.11 13.06
C ASP A 51 -4.13 5.25 11.54
N VAL A 52 -4.95 6.19 11.07
CA VAL A 52 -5.20 6.44 9.65
C VAL A 52 -4.95 7.90 9.32
N ALA A 53 -4.43 8.15 8.12
CA ALA A 53 -4.31 9.50 7.61
C ALA A 53 -5.73 10.10 7.47
N LYS A 54 -5.98 11.21 8.18
CA LYS A 54 -7.31 11.84 8.24
C LYS A 54 -7.67 12.67 7.02
N ALA A 55 -6.67 13.00 6.21
CA ALA A 55 -6.81 13.80 5.01
C ALA A 55 -5.85 13.28 3.93
N PRO A 56 -6.23 13.39 2.65
CA PRO A 56 -5.32 13.08 1.56
C PRO A 56 -4.09 14.00 1.58
N PRO A 57 -2.92 13.51 1.17
CA PRO A 57 -1.76 14.37 0.89
C PRO A 57 -2.07 15.32 -0.27
N LEU A 58 -1.28 16.38 -0.42
CA LEU A 58 -1.33 17.20 -1.64
C LEU A 58 -0.65 16.45 -2.80
N GLU A 59 -1.08 16.74 -4.03
CA GLU A 59 -0.40 16.24 -5.23
C GLU A 59 1.09 16.66 -5.22
N GLY A 60 1.97 15.69 -5.47
CA GLY A 60 3.42 15.86 -5.42
C GLY A 60 4.01 15.95 -4.01
N GLN A 61 3.21 15.83 -2.95
CA GLN A 61 3.71 15.93 -1.57
C GLN A 61 4.58 14.71 -1.23
N ALA A 62 5.79 14.98 -0.74
CA ALA A 62 6.64 13.97 -0.14
C ALA A 62 6.01 13.39 1.13
N VAL A 63 5.91 12.07 1.19
CA VAL A 63 5.35 11.33 2.33
C VAL A 63 6.48 10.95 3.28
N ARG A 64 6.35 11.29 4.56
CA ARG A 64 7.36 10.90 5.56
C ARG A 64 7.18 9.43 5.91
N ARG A 65 8.29 8.72 6.17
CA ARG A 65 8.27 7.32 6.63
C ARG A 65 7.34 7.09 7.84
N GLY A 66 7.30 8.03 8.78
CA GLY A 66 6.42 7.93 9.96
C GLY A 66 4.92 8.09 9.67
N GLU A 67 4.57 8.64 8.51
CA GLU A 67 3.18 8.85 8.06
C GLU A 67 2.73 7.75 7.07
N LEU A 68 3.68 6.98 6.53
CA LEU A 68 3.45 6.02 5.46
C LEU A 68 2.44 4.93 5.85
N ALA A 69 2.57 4.35 7.05
CA ALA A 69 1.64 3.32 7.53
C ALA A 69 0.20 3.83 7.63
N ALA A 70 -0.01 5.03 8.18
CA ALA A 70 -1.33 5.64 8.32
C ALA A 70 -1.94 5.98 6.95
N LEU A 71 -1.11 6.40 5.98
CA LEU A 71 -1.53 6.65 4.61
C LEU A 71 -1.92 5.36 3.89
N ILE A 72 -1.13 4.28 4.00
CA ILE A 72 -1.45 2.95 3.44
C ILE A 72 -2.81 2.47 3.94
N ARG A 73 -3.07 2.54 5.26
CA ARG A 73 -4.38 2.17 5.81
C ARG A 73 -5.51 3.03 5.25
N ALA A 74 -5.29 4.33 5.09
CA ALA A 74 -6.30 5.22 4.53
C ALA A 74 -6.66 4.86 3.07
N CYS A 75 -5.66 4.47 2.26
CA CYS A 75 -5.89 3.95 0.91
C CYS A 75 -6.64 2.60 0.93
N LEU A 76 -6.23 1.64 1.77
CA LEU A 76 -6.88 0.33 1.91
C LEU A 76 -8.32 0.40 2.43
N ARG A 77 -8.65 1.47 3.16
CA ARG A 77 -10.00 1.77 3.68
C ARG A 77 -10.81 2.66 2.73
N GLU A 78 -10.27 3.01 1.56
CA GLU A 78 -10.91 3.88 0.56
C GLU A 78 -11.30 5.27 1.12
N ILE A 79 -10.56 5.78 2.11
CA ILE A 79 -10.78 7.15 2.62
C ILE A 79 -10.41 8.15 1.52
N PHE A 80 -9.25 7.94 0.91
CA PHE A 80 -8.78 8.64 -0.28
C PHE A 80 -7.84 7.72 -1.04
N TRP A 81 -7.54 8.07 -2.28
CA TRP A 81 -6.68 7.29 -3.15
C TRP A 81 -5.49 8.15 -3.58
N CYS A 82 -4.32 7.54 -3.66
CA CYS A 82 -3.13 8.12 -4.29
C CYS A 82 -2.16 7.00 -4.65
N ARG A 83 -1.28 7.25 -5.60
CA ARG A 83 -0.07 6.45 -5.83
C ARG A 83 1.08 7.04 -5.04
N LEU A 84 2.04 6.21 -4.66
CA LEU A 84 3.29 6.66 -4.04
C LEU A 84 4.45 6.27 -4.94
N GLU A 85 5.17 7.25 -5.45
CA GLU A 85 6.20 7.04 -6.47
C GLU A 85 7.50 7.75 -6.05
N ALA A 86 8.63 7.06 -6.16
CA ALA A 86 9.94 7.68 -6.07
C ALA A 86 10.26 8.43 -7.37
N GLU A 87 10.92 9.59 -7.25
CA GLU A 87 11.23 10.46 -8.39
C GLU A 87 12.09 9.77 -9.46
N ASP A 88 12.96 8.83 -9.06
CA ASP A 88 13.82 8.06 -9.97
C ASP A 88 13.11 6.88 -10.64
N GLY A 89 11.83 6.63 -10.31
CA GLY A 89 11.03 5.52 -10.82
C GLY A 89 11.45 4.14 -10.28
N GLY A 90 12.41 4.08 -9.36
CA GLY A 90 12.96 2.83 -8.82
C GLY A 90 12.08 2.15 -7.78
N CYS A 91 11.07 2.84 -7.26
CA CYS A 91 10.14 2.37 -6.24
C CYS A 91 8.76 3.00 -6.43
N ALA A 92 7.71 2.18 -6.51
CA ALA A 92 6.34 2.66 -6.53
C ALA A 92 5.38 1.71 -5.79
N ILE A 93 4.37 2.29 -5.13
CA ILE A 93 3.30 1.60 -4.42
C ILE A 93 1.98 2.14 -4.96
N HIS A 94 1.21 1.28 -5.63
CA HIS A 94 -0.09 1.64 -6.17
C HIS A 94 -1.19 0.82 -5.49
N PHE A 95 -2.30 1.48 -5.17
CA PHE A 95 -3.49 0.84 -4.61
C PHE A 95 -4.49 0.66 -5.74
N GLY A 96 -4.94 -0.58 -5.94
CA GLY A 96 -5.96 -0.93 -6.90
C GLY A 96 -7.29 -1.20 -6.24
N TYR A 97 -8.31 -1.42 -7.07
CA TYR A 97 -9.59 -1.99 -6.66
C TYR A 97 -9.40 -3.39 -6.06
N ASP A 98 -10.41 -3.87 -5.34
CA ASP A 98 -10.49 -5.24 -4.82
C ASP A 98 -9.31 -5.64 -3.91
N PHE A 99 -8.75 -4.67 -3.16
CA PHE A 99 -7.63 -4.87 -2.22
C PHE A 99 -6.30 -5.28 -2.87
N TYR A 100 -6.08 -5.02 -4.15
CA TYR A 100 -4.75 -5.20 -4.74
C TYR A 100 -3.80 -4.06 -4.40
N VAL A 101 -2.56 -4.40 -4.05
CA VAL A 101 -1.45 -3.45 -3.90
C VAL A 101 -0.33 -3.87 -4.84
N TYR A 102 0.08 -2.95 -5.71
CA TYR A 102 1.15 -3.17 -6.68
C TYR A 102 2.45 -2.55 -6.16
N LEU A 103 3.49 -3.36 -6.08
CA LEU A 103 4.84 -2.93 -5.72
C LEU A 103 5.70 -2.96 -6.97
N THR A 104 6.32 -1.84 -7.31
CA THR A 104 7.27 -1.75 -8.43
C THR A 104 8.63 -1.40 -7.89
N GLY A 105 9.64 -2.22 -8.14
CA GLY A 105 11.01 -1.93 -7.72
C GLY A 105 11.97 -3.08 -8.01
N ARG A 106 13.24 -2.91 -7.65
CA ARG A 106 14.23 -3.98 -7.81
C ARG A 106 14.00 -5.07 -6.77
N ASP A 107 13.90 -6.30 -7.27
CA ASP A 107 13.98 -7.56 -6.52
C ASP A 107 13.02 -7.66 -5.32
N LEU A 108 11.72 -7.90 -5.59
CA LEU A 108 10.69 -8.23 -4.60
C LEU A 108 10.86 -9.63 -3.97
N THR A 109 12.09 -10.10 -3.82
CA THR A 109 12.41 -11.45 -3.33
C THR A 109 13.10 -11.40 -1.98
N GLY A 110 13.14 -12.53 -1.27
CA GLY A 110 13.68 -12.59 0.09
C GLY A 110 12.71 -12.01 1.13
N ARG A 111 13.14 -10.98 1.87
CA ARG A 111 12.45 -10.50 3.09
C ARG A 111 11.02 -10.01 2.82
N VAL A 112 10.79 -9.22 1.77
CA VAL A 112 9.42 -8.77 1.42
C VAL A 112 8.48 -9.96 1.21
N ARG A 113 8.97 -10.99 0.52
CA ARG A 113 8.23 -12.23 0.28
C ARG A 113 7.94 -12.98 1.56
N ASP A 114 8.92 -13.10 2.44
CA ASP A 114 8.76 -13.79 3.71
C ASP A 114 7.75 -13.08 4.62
N VAL A 115 7.79 -11.74 4.68
CA VAL A 115 6.82 -10.93 5.44
C VAL A 115 5.41 -11.10 4.86
N ALA A 116 5.25 -10.99 3.55
CA ALA A 116 3.97 -11.17 2.89
C ALA A 116 3.35 -12.55 3.18
N HIS A 117 4.13 -13.62 3.01
CA HIS A 117 3.64 -14.98 3.25
C HIS A 117 3.34 -15.24 4.74
N ALA A 118 4.15 -14.72 5.67
CA ALA A 118 3.88 -14.83 7.09
C ALA A 118 2.57 -14.14 7.49
N GLY A 119 2.25 -13.02 6.83
CA GLY A 119 0.97 -12.31 6.96
C GLY A 119 -0.20 -12.95 6.19
N GLY A 120 0.04 -14.02 5.43
CA GLY A 120 -0.97 -14.70 4.63
C GLY A 120 -1.30 -14.03 3.29
N LEU A 121 -0.47 -13.08 2.84
CA LEU A 121 -0.58 -12.45 1.53
C LEU A 121 0.11 -13.30 0.45
N PHE A 122 -0.33 -13.09 -0.79
CA PHE A 122 0.23 -13.73 -1.97
C PHE A 122 0.85 -12.67 -2.88
N LEU A 123 2.11 -12.91 -3.28
CA LEU A 123 2.82 -12.06 -4.24
C LEU A 123 2.75 -12.71 -5.62
N GLU A 124 2.22 -11.98 -6.58
CA GLU A 124 2.14 -12.39 -7.97
C GLU A 124 2.97 -11.44 -8.85
N PRO A 125 3.82 -11.95 -9.76
CA PRO A 125 4.43 -11.12 -10.78
C PRO A 125 3.36 -10.51 -11.69
N PHE A 126 3.27 -9.18 -11.71
CA PHE A 126 2.26 -8.45 -12.48
C PHE A 126 2.83 -7.14 -13.01
N GLN A 127 2.42 -6.72 -14.21
CA GLN A 127 2.73 -5.40 -14.74
C GLN A 127 1.68 -4.41 -14.22
N SER A 128 2.07 -3.49 -13.33
CA SER A 128 1.19 -2.44 -12.81
C SER A 128 0.41 -1.75 -13.96
N PRO A 129 -0.90 -1.48 -13.80
CA PRO A 129 -1.67 -0.76 -14.82
C PRO A 129 -1.18 0.68 -15.04
N TYR A 130 -0.35 1.19 -14.12
CA TYR A 130 0.29 2.50 -14.19
C TYR A 130 1.75 2.43 -14.68
N ALA A 131 2.25 1.25 -15.06
CA ALA A 131 3.58 1.15 -15.64
C ALA A 131 3.61 1.86 -17.01
N THR A 132 4.42 2.90 -17.15
CA THR A 132 4.65 3.54 -18.44
C THR A 132 5.30 2.52 -19.39
N PRO A 133 4.83 2.40 -20.65
CA PRO A 133 5.55 1.61 -21.65
C PRO A 133 6.98 2.13 -21.80
N ALA A 134 7.94 1.22 -21.92
CA ALA A 134 9.34 1.53 -22.23
C ALA A 134 9.50 2.17 -23.61
#